data_AF-I4C9Y4-F1
#
_entry.id   AF-I4C9Y4-F1
#
_cell.length_a   1.000
_cell.length_b   1.000
_cell.length_c   1.000
_cell.angle_alpha   90.00
_cell.angle_beta   90.00
_cell.angle_gamma   90.00
#
_symmetry.space_group_name_H-M   'P 1'
#
loop_
_entity.id
_entity.type
_entity.pdbx_description
1 polymer ?
#
loop_
_entity_poly.entity_id
_entity_poly.type
_entity_poly.pdbx_seq_one_letter_code
_entity_poly.pdbx_strand_id
1 'polypeptide(L)'
;MPKSEILQDKLILAVDDEEDVLDIIEEELSESANCTLHTATTFEKAQQYLVSYTYDLVILDIMGVRGFELLQIAHNAGFPTVMLTAHAFTPDALKKSIELGARAYLPKEKLGSLCPFLEDVLKLNYQSAWKKALDQVGSLFNKKFGSDWRKSENEFWQDFEKKLTVDEAAIIK
;
A
#
# COMPACT_ATOMS: atom_id res chain seq x y z
N MET A 1 -16.18 -5.64 -16.52
CA MET A 1 -15.72 -6.77 -15.69
C MET A 1 -16.75 -7.01 -14.59
N PRO A 2 -16.85 -8.20 -13.96
CA PRO A 2 -17.67 -8.34 -12.76
C PRO A 2 -17.13 -7.41 -11.67
N LYS A 3 -18.03 -6.80 -10.89
CA LYS A 3 -17.65 -5.97 -9.74
C LYS A 3 -16.98 -6.83 -8.66
N SER A 4 -16.03 -6.23 -7.95
CA SER A 4 -15.31 -6.82 -6.82
C SER A 4 -16.27 -7.14 -5.68
N GLU A 5 -16.37 -8.41 -5.31
CA GLU A 5 -17.09 -8.83 -4.09
C GLU A 5 -16.32 -8.49 -2.81
N ILE A 6 -15.02 -8.18 -2.92
CA ILE A 6 -14.11 -8.08 -1.77
C ILE A 6 -14.00 -6.63 -1.29
N LEU A 7 -14.05 -5.70 -2.23
CA LEU A 7 -14.17 -4.27 -1.96
C LEU A 7 -15.63 -3.85 -1.72
N GLN A 8 -16.60 -4.75 -1.89
CA GLN A 8 -18.01 -4.45 -1.66
C GLN A 8 -18.24 -3.96 -0.21
N ASP A 9 -18.92 -2.82 -0.09
CA ASP A 9 -19.28 -2.17 1.18
C ASP A 9 -18.09 -1.78 2.08
N LYS A 10 -16.86 -1.78 1.53
CA LYS A 10 -15.66 -1.36 2.24
C LYS A 10 -15.59 0.15 2.39
N LEU A 11 -15.09 0.60 3.55
CA LEU A 11 -14.74 2.01 3.78
C LEU A 11 -13.23 2.20 3.60
N ILE A 12 -12.85 2.99 2.60
CA ILE A 12 -11.47 3.21 2.19
C ILE A 12 -11.10 4.69 2.37
N LEU A 13 -9.89 4.97 2.84
CA LEU A 13 -9.30 6.30 2.86
C LEU A 13 -8.18 6.38 1.81
N ALA A 14 -8.22 7.36 0.92
CA ALA A 14 -7.11 7.74 0.06
C ALA A 14 -6.57 9.12 0.43
N VAL A 15 -5.24 9.24 0.54
CA VAL A 15 -4.57 10.47 0.92
C VAL A 15 -3.42 10.76 -0.04
N ASP A 16 -3.51 11.87 -0.76
CA ASP A 16 -2.55 12.34 -1.75
C ASP A 16 -2.73 13.85 -1.91
N ASP A 17 -1.65 14.64 -2.00
CA ASP A 17 -1.76 16.09 -2.19
C ASP A 17 -2.14 16.47 -3.63
N GLU A 18 -2.05 15.52 -4.56
CA GLU A 18 -2.43 15.66 -5.96
C GLU A 18 -3.92 15.24 -6.15
N GLU A 19 -4.82 16.21 -6.36
CA GLU A 19 -6.27 15.94 -6.54
C GLU A 19 -6.55 15.02 -7.74
N ASP A 20 -5.77 15.13 -8.81
CA ASP A 20 -5.89 14.28 -9.99
C ASP A 20 -5.57 12.80 -9.69
N VAL A 21 -4.67 12.52 -8.74
CA VAL A 21 -4.41 11.15 -8.29
C VAL A 21 -5.61 10.59 -7.51
N LEU A 22 -6.25 11.41 -6.69
CA LEU A 22 -7.46 11.02 -5.95
C LEU A 22 -8.64 10.76 -6.90
N ASP A 23 -8.80 11.58 -7.95
CA ASP A 23 -9.82 11.39 -8.99
C ASP A 23 -9.61 10.05 -9.72
N ILE A 24 -8.37 9.70 -10.07
CA ILE A 24 -8.05 8.40 -10.70
C ILE A 24 -8.38 7.23 -9.76
N ILE A 25 -8.05 7.35 -8.46
CA ILE A 25 -8.40 6.31 -7.47
C ILE A 25 -9.93 6.15 -7.38
N GLU A 26 -10.67 7.25 -7.36
CA GLU A 26 -12.14 7.21 -7.33
C GLU A 26 -12.71 6.56 -8.59
N GLU A 27 -12.21 6.91 -9.77
CA GLU A 27 -12.61 6.31 -11.04
C GLU A 27 -12.38 4.79 -11.02
N GLU A 28 -11.16 4.34 -10.73
CA GLU A 28 -10.78 2.91 -10.68
C GLU A 28 -11.65 2.10 -9.70
N LEU A 29 -11.94 2.68 -8.53
CA LEU A 29 -12.75 2.03 -7.51
C LEU A 29 -14.25 2.02 -7.87
N SER A 30 -14.78 3.11 -8.43
CA SER A 30 -16.19 3.23 -8.78
C SER A 30 -16.60 2.30 -9.94
N GLU A 31 -15.70 2.08 -10.88
CA GLU A 31 -15.91 1.13 -11.97
C GLU A 31 -15.87 -0.32 -11.48
N SER A 32 -15.04 -0.58 -10.48
CA SER A 32 -14.69 -1.93 -10.07
C SER A 32 -15.46 -2.45 -8.86
N ALA A 33 -15.97 -1.58 -7.99
CA ALA A 33 -16.59 -1.98 -6.72
C ALA A 33 -17.67 -0.98 -6.27
N ASN A 34 -18.55 -1.39 -5.35
CA ASN A 34 -19.42 -0.46 -4.64
C ASN A 34 -18.89 -0.31 -3.21
N CYS A 35 -17.83 0.48 -3.06
CA CYS A 35 -17.18 0.86 -1.80
C CYS A 35 -17.40 2.35 -1.50
N THR A 36 -17.19 2.76 -0.25
CA THR A 36 -17.18 4.17 0.14
C THR A 36 -15.75 4.67 0.21
N LEU A 37 -15.44 5.73 -0.53
CA LEU A 37 -14.13 6.37 -0.53
C LEU A 37 -14.19 7.71 0.21
N HIS A 38 -13.32 7.88 1.21
CA HIS A 38 -12.98 9.18 1.77
C HIS A 38 -11.64 9.63 1.18
N THR A 39 -11.52 10.92 0.86
CA THR A 39 -10.30 11.51 0.29
C THR A 39 -9.79 12.68 1.11
N ALA A 40 -8.47 12.78 1.26
CA ALA A 40 -7.82 13.90 1.92
C ALA A 40 -6.57 14.35 1.15
N THR A 41 -6.43 15.67 0.97
CA THR A 41 -5.27 16.29 0.31
C THR A 41 -4.25 16.86 1.30
N THR A 42 -4.53 16.76 2.59
CA THR A 42 -3.67 17.31 3.64
C THR A 42 -3.50 16.31 4.78
N PHE A 43 -2.36 16.40 5.45
CA PHE A 43 -2.07 15.60 6.63
C PHE A 43 -3.12 15.78 7.72
N GLU A 44 -3.53 17.02 7.99
CA GLU A 44 -4.42 17.34 9.10
C GLU A 44 -5.82 16.73 8.88
N LYS A 45 -6.33 16.79 7.64
CA LYS A 45 -7.60 16.17 7.27
C LYS A 45 -7.50 14.64 7.34
N ALA A 46 -6.41 14.06 6.83
CA ALA A 46 -6.16 12.63 6.90
C ALA A 46 -6.09 12.14 8.36
N GLN A 47 -5.38 12.86 9.23
CA GLN A 47 -5.29 12.54 10.65
C GLN A 47 -6.66 12.60 11.33
N GLN A 48 -7.47 13.62 11.04
CA GLN A 48 -8.83 13.72 11.57
C GLN A 48 -9.66 12.51 11.14
N TYR A 49 -9.58 12.10 9.88
CA TYR A 49 -10.26 10.92 9.37
C TYR A 49 -9.81 9.63 10.04
N LEU A 50 -8.49 9.41 10.17
CA LEU A 50 -7.94 8.22 10.84
C LEU A 50 -8.38 8.09 12.30
N VAL A 51 -8.69 9.19 12.98
CA VAL A 51 -9.21 9.20 14.37
C VAL A 51 -10.73 9.07 14.42
N SER A 52 -11.45 9.50 13.38
CA SER A 52 -12.91 9.60 13.40
C SER A 52 -13.63 8.37 12.82
N TYR A 53 -12.93 7.57 12.01
CA TYR A 53 -13.53 6.44 11.29
C TYR A 53 -12.70 5.16 11.49
N THR A 54 -13.35 4.02 11.31
CA THR A 54 -12.69 2.70 11.24
C THR A 54 -12.64 2.29 9.78
N TYR A 55 -11.44 2.33 9.19
CA TYR A 55 -11.24 2.01 7.78
C TYR A 55 -10.92 0.54 7.60
N ASP A 56 -11.45 -0.05 6.52
CA ASP A 56 -11.04 -1.37 6.06
C ASP A 56 -9.66 -1.33 5.36
N LEU A 57 -9.33 -0.20 4.74
CA LEU A 57 -8.09 0.00 4.00
C LEU A 57 -7.73 1.49 3.92
N VAL A 58 -6.44 1.79 4.03
CA VAL A 58 -5.89 3.14 3.88
C VAL A 58 -4.84 3.15 2.76
N ILE A 59 -4.90 4.14 1.88
CA ILE A 59 -3.96 4.38 0.78
C ILE A 59 -3.29 5.74 1.06
N LEU A 60 -1.96 5.77 1.15
CA LEU A 60 -1.20 6.97 1.50
C LEU A 60 -0.12 7.26 0.47
N ASP A 61 -0.07 8.50 -0.04
CA ASP A 61 1.17 9.02 -0.62
C ASP A 61 2.21 9.28 0.46
N ILE A 62 3.48 9.12 0.08
CA ILE A 62 4.64 9.35 0.94
C ILE A 62 4.95 10.85 1.03
N MET A 63 4.96 11.55 -0.10
CA MET A 63 5.32 12.97 -0.16
C MET A 63 4.07 13.86 -0.19
N GLY A 64 4.25 15.15 0.08
CA GLY A 64 3.16 16.13 0.17
C GLY A 64 2.34 16.07 1.46
N VAL A 65 1.97 14.86 1.90
CA VAL A 65 1.06 14.61 3.03
C VAL A 65 1.74 14.02 4.27
N ARG A 66 3.08 14.01 4.33
CA ARG A 66 3.85 13.37 5.42
C ARG A 66 3.45 11.90 5.62
N GLY A 67 3.42 11.13 4.54
CA GLY A 67 2.85 9.78 4.51
C GLY A 67 3.41 8.80 5.52
N PHE A 68 4.69 8.89 5.89
CA PHE A 68 5.26 8.03 6.93
C PHE A 68 4.70 8.29 8.33
N GLU A 69 4.36 9.54 8.65
CA GLU A 69 3.70 9.88 9.92
C GLU A 69 2.27 9.34 9.92
N LEU A 70 1.54 9.49 8.81
CA LEU A 70 0.19 8.92 8.64
C LEU A 70 0.21 7.39 8.70
N LEU A 71 1.21 6.75 8.09
CA LEU A 71 1.40 5.30 8.14
C LEU A 71 1.56 4.81 9.58
N GLN A 72 2.37 5.50 10.39
CA GLN A 72 2.54 5.13 11.80
C GLN A 72 1.22 5.25 12.57
N ILE A 73 0.44 6.32 12.32
CA ILE A 73 -0.88 6.51 12.94
C ILE A 73 -1.83 5.38 12.52
N ALA A 74 -1.94 5.10 11.22
CA ALA A 74 -2.81 4.08 10.68
C ALA A 74 -2.43 2.66 11.15
N HIS A 75 -1.13 2.34 11.16
CA HIS A 75 -0.62 1.07 11.66
C HIS A 75 -0.93 0.87 13.16
N ASN A 76 -0.71 1.91 13.98
CA ASN A 76 -1.02 1.85 15.42
C ASN A 76 -2.53 1.69 15.68
N ALA A 77 -3.38 2.20 14.79
CA ALA A 77 -4.82 2.01 14.81
C ALA A 77 -5.27 0.64 14.24
N GLY A 78 -4.34 -0.15 13.70
CA GLY A 78 -4.60 -1.49 13.15
C GLY A 78 -5.12 -1.49 11.71
N PHE A 79 -5.03 -0.38 10.99
CA PHE A 79 -5.53 -0.30 9.62
C PHE A 79 -4.55 -0.91 8.59
N PRO A 80 -5.01 -1.82 7.72
CA PRO A 80 -4.27 -2.22 6.53
C PRO A 80 -3.92 -0.98 5.70
N THR A 81 -2.62 -0.73 5.49
CA THR A 81 -2.16 0.50 4.82
C THR A 81 -1.29 0.18 3.61
N VAL A 82 -1.62 0.77 2.46
CA VAL A 82 -0.85 0.70 1.21
C VAL A 82 -0.15 2.04 1.00
N MET A 83 1.15 1.99 0.72
CA MET A 83 1.90 3.17 0.29
C MET A 83 1.78 3.30 -1.23
N LEU A 84 1.30 4.44 -1.73
CA LEU A 84 1.14 4.75 -3.15
C LEU A 84 2.08 5.89 -3.53
N THR A 85 3.09 5.69 -4.37
CA THR A 85 4.08 6.77 -4.63
C THR A 85 4.62 6.78 -6.05
N ALA A 86 4.80 7.97 -6.62
CA ALA A 86 5.63 8.19 -7.82
C ALA A 86 7.03 8.66 -7.42
N HIS A 87 7.08 9.77 -6.68
CA HIS A 87 8.30 10.54 -6.49
C HIS A 87 9.24 9.93 -5.42
N ALA A 88 8.70 9.30 -4.37
CA ALA A 88 9.49 8.61 -3.34
C ALA A 88 9.77 7.14 -3.72
N PHE A 89 9.75 6.80 -5.01
CA PHE A 89 10.06 5.44 -5.47
C PHE A 89 11.58 5.14 -5.39
N THR A 90 12.06 4.80 -4.19
CA THR A 90 13.47 4.52 -3.84
C THR A 90 13.61 3.34 -2.87
N PRO A 91 14.81 2.70 -2.79
CA PRO A 91 15.03 1.54 -1.90
C PRO A 91 14.78 1.87 -0.43
N ASP A 92 15.21 3.04 0.00
CA ASP A 92 15.08 3.50 1.39
C ASP A 92 13.63 3.74 1.76
N ALA A 93 12.83 4.32 0.86
CA ALA A 93 11.40 4.54 1.11
C ALA A 93 10.63 3.21 1.18
N LEU A 94 10.98 2.23 0.34
CA LEU A 94 10.41 0.89 0.38
C LEU A 94 10.76 0.18 1.69
N LYS A 95 12.04 0.17 2.09
CA LYS A 95 12.50 -0.39 3.37
C LYS A 95 11.76 0.26 4.54
N LYS A 96 11.73 1.59 4.59
CA LYS A 96 11.07 2.35 5.65
C LYS A 96 9.57 2.05 5.73
N SER A 97 8.90 1.87 4.59
CA SER A 97 7.49 1.48 4.55
C SER A 97 7.25 0.12 5.20
N ILE A 98 8.12 -0.86 4.92
CA ILE A 98 8.06 -2.19 5.53
C ILE A 98 8.27 -2.10 7.05
N GLU A 99 9.30 -1.36 7.50
CA GLU A 99 9.63 -1.20 8.92
C GLU A 99 8.51 -0.53 9.72
N LEU A 100 7.80 0.42 9.11
CA LEU A 100 6.66 1.12 9.70
C LEU A 100 5.34 0.33 9.63
N GLY A 101 5.37 -0.91 9.11
CA GLY A 101 4.21 -1.79 9.11
C GLY A 101 3.23 -1.57 7.96
N ALA A 102 3.68 -0.95 6.85
CA ALA A 102 2.89 -0.95 5.62
C ALA A 102 2.60 -2.39 5.20
N ARG A 103 1.44 -2.56 4.58
CA ARG A 103 0.98 -3.86 4.13
C ARG A 103 1.34 -4.14 2.67
N ALA A 104 1.47 -3.09 1.88
CA ALA A 104 2.01 -3.18 0.53
C ALA A 104 2.53 -1.81 0.07
N TYR A 105 3.19 -1.83 -1.09
CA TYR A 105 3.78 -0.67 -1.72
C TYR A 105 3.45 -0.70 -3.22
N LEU A 106 2.80 0.34 -3.73
CA LEU A 106 2.33 0.46 -5.11
C LEU A 106 2.91 1.71 -5.76
N PRO A 107 3.68 1.60 -6.86
CA PRO A 107 4.05 2.78 -7.63
C PRO A 107 2.82 3.40 -8.32
N LYS A 108 2.70 4.74 -8.36
CA LYS A 108 1.57 5.44 -9.04
C LYS A 108 1.42 5.03 -10.52
N GLU A 109 2.49 4.59 -11.18
CA GLU A 109 2.46 4.00 -12.55
C GLU A 109 1.56 2.75 -12.69
N LYS A 110 1.12 2.16 -11.58
CA LYS A 110 0.28 0.96 -11.52
C LYS A 110 -1.17 1.24 -11.09
N LEU A 111 -1.58 2.50 -11.05
CA LEU A 111 -2.94 2.90 -10.65
C LEU A 111 -4.05 2.25 -11.50
N GLY A 112 -3.85 2.04 -12.81
CA GLY A 112 -4.79 1.31 -13.67
C GLY A 112 -4.96 -0.19 -13.34
N SER A 113 -4.37 -0.65 -12.24
CA SER A 113 -4.52 -2.00 -11.68
C SER A 113 -4.76 -1.94 -10.17
N LEU A 114 -5.27 -0.81 -9.68
CA LEU A 114 -5.44 -0.56 -8.25
C LEU A 114 -6.40 -1.56 -7.62
N CYS A 115 -7.60 -1.76 -8.19
CA CYS A 115 -8.61 -2.63 -7.60
C CYS A 115 -8.10 -4.08 -7.38
N PRO A 116 -7.55 -4.80 -8.39
CA PRO A 116 -6.98 -6.13 -8.17
C PRO A 116 -5.91 -6.18 -7.08
N PHE A 117 -5.08 -5.12 -6.99
CA PHE A 117 -4.04 -5.01 -5.98
C PHE A 117 -4.63 -4.85 -4.57
N LEU A 118 -5.64 -3.99 -4.39
CA LEU A 118 -6.28 -3.81 -3.08
C LEU A 118 -7.02 -5.08 -2.63
N GLU A 119 -7.62 -5.83 -3.56
CA GLU A 119 -8.19 -7.14 -3.24
C GLU A 119 -7.14 -8.11 -2.71
N ASP A 120 -5.97 -8.18 -3.33
CA ASP A 120 -4.87 -9.02 -2.84
C ASP A 120 -4.44 -8.60 -1.43
N VAL A 121 -4.33 -7.30 -1.18
CA VAL A 121 -3.96 -6.75 0.14
C VAL A 121 -4.95 -7.18 1.22
N LEU A 122 -6.24 -7.23 0.91
CA LEU A 122 -7.30 -7.62 1.84
C LEU A 122 -7.46 -9.15 1.97
N LYS A 123 -7.23 -9.92 0.91
CA LYS A 123 -7.39 -11.39 0.89
C LYS A 123 -6.22 -12.14 1.49
N LEU A 124 -5.00 -11.70 1.18
CA LEU A 124 -3.79 -12.45 1.49
C LEU A 124 -3.39 -12.27 2.95
N ASN A 125 -2.54 -13.13 3.51
CA ASN A 125 -1.83 -12.79 4.75
C ASN A 125 -0.71 -11.76 4.46
N TYR A 126 -0.06 -11.23 5.50
CA TYR A 126 0.98 -10.20 5.34
C TYR A 126 2.14 -10.67 4.46
N GLN A 127 2.58 -11.90 4.65
CA GLN A 127 3.70 -12.49 3.95
C GLN A 127 3.39 -12.67 2.46
N SER A 128 2.21 -13.18 2.13
CA SER A 128 1.77 -13.38 0.75
C SER A 128 1.53 -12.06 0.02
N ALA A 129 0.95 -11.06 0.71
CA ALA A 129 0.78 -9.72 0.16
C ALA A 129 2.15 -9.09 -0.19
N TRP A 130 3.12 -9.15 0.73
CA TRP A 130 4.46 -8.63 0.48
C TRP A 130 5.27 -9.42 -0.54
N LYS A 131 5.14 -10.75 -0.59
CA LYS A 131 5.77 -11.58 -1.63
C LYS A 131 5.31 -11.13 -3.02
N LYS A 132 3.99 -11.01 -3.21
CA LYS A 132 3.41 -10.55 -4.48
C LYS A 132 3.79 -9.10 -4.80
N ALA A 133 3.75 -8.21 -3.81
CA ALA A 133 4.15 -6.82 -3.99
C ALA A 133 5.63 -6.69 -4.36
N LEU A 134 6.53 -7.41 -3.69
CA LEU A 134 7.97 -7.38 -3.98
C LEU A 134 8.31 -7.97 -5.36
N ASP A 135 7.58 -8.97 -5.83
CA ASP A 135 7.78 -9.50 -7.19
C ASP A 135 7.47 -8.41 -8.24
N GLN A 136 6.37 -7.68 -8.05
CA GLN A 136 5.96 -6.60 -8.94
C GLN A 136 6.91 -5.40 -8.85
N VAL A 137 7.16 -4.93 -7.64
CA VAL A 137 8.00 -3.76 -7.35
C VAL A 137 9.47 -4.04 -7.67
N GLY A 138 9.97 -5.22 -7.34
CA GLY A 138 11.35 -5.62 -7.57
C GLY A 138 11.76 -5.57 -9.03
N SER A 139 10.86 -5.90 -9.96
CA SER A 139 11.11 -5.77 -11.40
C SER A 139 11.35 -4.32 -11.84
N LEU A 140 10.56 -3.38 -11.31
CA LEU A 140 10.69 -1.94 -11.57
C LEU A 140 11.96 -1.38 -10.94
N PHE A 141 12.27 -1.81 -9.72
CA PHE A 141 13.49 -1.43 -9.02
C PHE A 141 14.75 -1.93 -9.74
N ASN A 142 14.76 -3.17 -10.22
CA ASN A 142 15.87 -3.71 -11.00
C ASN A 142 16.11 -2.89 -12.27
N LYS A 143 15.03 -2.45 -12.94
CA LYS A 143 15.12 -1.60 -14.13
C LYS A 143 15.68 -0.21 -13.81
N LYS A 144 15.29 0.38 -12.68
CA LYS A 144 15.63 1.77 -12.32
C LYS A 144 16.98 1.91 -11.60
N PHE A 145 17.33 0.95 -10.76
CA PHE A 145 18.48 1.02 -9.85
C PHE A 145 19.51 -0.12 -10.06
N GLY A 146 19.24 -1.04 -10.99
CA GLY A 146 20.04 -2.24 -11.21
C GLY A 146 19.67 -3.37 -10.24
N SER A 147 20.10 -4.60 -10.53
CA SER A 147 19.81 -5.80 -9.70
C SER A 147 20.33 -5.73 -8.27
N ASP A 148 21.24 -4.80 -8.01
CA ASP A 148 22.00 -4.66 -6.77
C ASP A 148 21.37 -3.64 -5.80
N TRP A 149 20.17 -3.14 -6.08
CA TRP A 149 19.51 -2.09 -5.29
C TRP A 149 19.27 -2.46 -3.82
N ARG A 150 19.36 -3.76 -3.48
CA ARG A 150 19.28 -4.30 -2.11
C ARG A 150 20.62 -4.37 -1.38
N LYS A 151 21.77 -4.18 -2.06
CA LYS A 151 23.10 -4.46 -1.50
C LYS A 151 23.46 -3.60 -0.29
N SER A 152 23.06 -2.32 -0.27
CA SER A 152 23.35 -1.40 0.84
C SER A 152 22.71 -1.85 2.16
N GLU A 153 21.62 -2.62 2.10
CA GLU A 153 20.80 -3.03 3.23
C GLU A 153 20.61 -4.56 3.24
N ASN A 154 21.66 -5.28 2.84
CA ASN A 154 21.59 -6.71 2.57
C ASN A 154 21.09 -7.55 3.77
N GLU A 155 21.48 -7.21 5.00
CA GLU A 155 21.00 -7.91 6.21
C GLU A 155 19.48 -7.78 6.37
N PHE A 156 18.94 -6.57 6.24
CA PHE A 156 17.51 -6.31 6.29
C PHE A 156 16.75 -7.14 5.24
N TRP A 157 17.21 -7.11 3.98
CA TRP A 157 16.52 -7.81 2.88
C TRP A 157 16.55 -9.32 3.06
N GLN A 158 17.68 -9.90 3.49
CA GLN A 158 17.76 -11.33 3.79
C GLN A 158 16.81 -11.74 4.91
N ASP A 159 16.72 -10.95 5.97
CA ASP A 159 15.84 -11.25 7.09
C ASP A 159 14.37 -11.06 6.73
N PHE A 160 14.05 -10.04 5.94
CA PHE A 160 12.70 -9.84 5.44
C PHE A 160 12.25 -10.97 4.52
N GLU A 161 13.06 -11.35 3.52
CA GLU A 161 12.74 -12.44 2.59
C GLU A 161 12.58 -13.79 3.31
N LYS A 162 13.39 -14.05 4.35
CA LYS A 162 13.18 -15.22 5.23
C LYS A 162 11.81 -15.17 5.90
N LYS A 163 11.40 -14.02 6.47
CA LYS A 163 10.06 -13.88 7.10
C LYS A 163 8.92 -14.14 6.10
N LEU A 164 9.10 -13.80 4.82
CA LEU A 164 8.09 -14.05 3.78
C LEU A 164 7.96 -15.53 3.39
N THR A 165 9.00 -16.34 3.58
CA THR A 165 9.02 -17.77 3.23
C THR A 165 8.59 -18.69 4.38
N VAL A 166 8.74 -18.25 5.63
CA VAL A 166 8.41 -19.05 6.83
C VAL A 166 6.90 -19.35 6.95
N ASP A 167 6.03 -18.59 6.26
CA ASP A 167 4.57 -18.73 6.37
C ASP A 167 3.93 -19.69 5.33
N GLU A 168 4.69 -20.27 4.40
CA GLU A 168 4.20 -21.40 3.59
C GLU A 168 3.91 -22.64 4.45
N ALA A 169 4.39 -22.67 5.70
CA ALA A 169 4.18 -23.76 6.66
C ALA A 169 2.98 -23.55 7.60
N ALA A 170 2.30 -22.41 7.57
CA ALA A 170 1.13 -22.13 8.42
C ALA A 170 -0.15 -22.03 7.57
N ILE A 171 -0.78 -23.19 7.32
CA ILE A 171 -2.15 -23.25 6.83
C ILE A 171 -3.05 -22.59 7.89
N ILE A 172 -3.55 -21.39 7.60
CA ILE A 172 -4.65 -20.80 8.38
C ILE A 172 -5.90 -21.61 8.01
N LYS A 173 -6.49 -22.28 9.01
CA LYS A 173 -7.83 -22.88 8.92
C LYS A 173 -8.91 -21.81 8.95
#